data_AF-A0A812MY03-F1
#
_entry.id   AF-A0A812MY03-F1
#
_cell.length_a   1.000
_cell.length_b   1.000
_cell.length_c   1.000
_cell.angle_alpha   90.00
_cell.angle_beta   90.00
_cell.angle_gamma   90.00
#
_symmetry.space_group_name_H-M   'P 1'
#
loop_
_entity.id
_entity.type
_entity.pdbx_description
1 polymer ?
#
loop_
_entity_poly.entity_id
_entity_poly.type
_entity_poly.pdbx_seq_one_letter_code
_entity_poly.pdbx_strand_id
1 'polypeptide(L)'
;MAHQAPDSFMEFEGYFQLKSYRNHAGGQNTAACRASITPLDKWFQHFIPVNLSHARHTGVLYNPIFAVSREKIRQYPKSMYEALLMEILRCTAKEHEGVAEAGHYLERAWKPMFETYRPLAFKCSGHFGQKKGDPNCCNQTGFIGLPWTICKEDRPTCSGLVQDSGWGTCIPADWGWREDRCPASITSGRAARHARRLGAT
;
A
#
# COMPACT_ATOMS: atom_id res chain seq x y z
N MET A 1 -16.95 8.34 8.83
CA MET A 1 -18.10 8.65 7.96
C MET A 1 -17.87 9.96 7.20
N ALA A 2 -17.80 9.92 5.87
CA ALA A 2 -17.87 11.08 4.99
C ALA A 2 -18.46 10.63 3.65
N HIS A 3 -19.58 11.21 3.23
CA HIS A 3 -20.16 10.98 1.91
C HIS A 3 -19.32 11.70 0.86
N GLN A 4 -18.73 10.97 -0.10
CA GLN A 4 -18.26 11.54 -1.36
C GLN A 4 -18.49 10.56 -2.52
N ALA A 5 -18.42 11.10 -3.74
CA ALA A 5 -18.76 10.43 -5.00
C ALA A 5 -17.96 9.12 -5.22
N PRO A 6 -18.50 8.17 -6.01
CA PRO A 6 -17.71 7.05 -6.53
C PRO A 6 -16.43 7.59 -7.16
N ASP A 7 -15.29 6.94 -6.90
CA ASP A 7 -13.93 7.33 -7.33
C ASP A 7 -13.23 8.44 -6.53
N SER A 8 -13.86 8.97 -5.47
CA SER A 8 -13.16 9.87 -4.54
C SER A 8 -12.31 9.09 -3.53
N PHE A 9 -11.00 9.28 -3.60
CA PHE A 9 -10.06 8.84 -2.58
C PHE A 9 -9.87 9.95 -1.56
N MET A 10 -10.10 9.68 -0.28
CA MET A 10 -9.74 10.62 0.78
C MET A 10 -8.27 10.41 1.15
N GLU A 11 -7.48 11.48 1.09
CA GLU A 11 -6.09 11.42 1.52
C GLU A 11 -5.99 11.10 3.01
N PHE A 12 -4.89 10.46 3.40
CA PHE A 12 -4.59 10.26 4.81
C PHE A 12 -4.16 11.57 5.46
N GLU A 13 -5.08 12.18 6.19
CA GLU A 13 -4.80 13.37 6.99
C GLU A 13 -4.23 12.98 8.36
N GLY A 14 -2.91 13.07 8.53
CA GLY A 14 -2.25 12.69 9.79
C GLY A 14 -2.71 13.52 11.00
N TYR A 15 -3.16 14.75 10.79
CA TYR A 15 -3.70 15.64 11.83
C TYR A 15 -5.18 15.38 12.16
N PHE A 16 -5.80 14.37 11.52
CA PHE A 16 -7.23 14.09 11.68
C PHE A 16 -7.62 13.85 13.15
N GLN A 17 -8.68 14.53 13.57
CA GLN A 17 -9.36 14.36 14.85
C GLN A 17 -10.87 14.35 14.60
N LEU A 18 -11.55 13.36 15.17
CA LEU A 18 -12.96 13.09 14.85
C LEU A 18 -13.87 14.22 15.35
N LYS A 19 -13.56 14.77 16.53
CA LYS A 19 -14.29 15.91 17.08
C LYS A 19 -14.18 17.15 16.18
N SER A 20 -12.96 17.49 15.76
CA SER A 20 -12.71 18.62 14.88
C SER A 20 -13.41 18.47 13.53
N TYR A 21 -13.36 17.27 12.95
CA TYR A 21 -14.04 16.96 11.70
C TYR A 21 -15.56 17.15 11.81
N ARG A 22 -16.21 16.60 12.85
CA ARG A 22 -17.66 16.73 13.04
C ARG A 22 -18.11 18.18 13.24
N ASN A 23 -17.35 18.95 14.02
CA ASN A 23 -17.62 20.37 14.23
C ASN A 23 -17.53 21.16 12.92
N HIS A 24 -16.55 20.86 12.07
CA HIS A 24 -16.38 21.55 10.79
C HIS A 24 -17.40 21.13 9.74
N ALA A 25 -17.79 19.84 9.72
CA ALA A 25 -18.74 19.29 8.76
C ALA A 25 -20.22 19.62 9.09
N GLY A 26 -20.49 20.49 10.07
CA GLY A 26 -21.85 20.84 10.50
C GLY A 26 -22.61 19.70 11.18
N GLY A 27 -21.89 18.66 11.64
CA GLY A 27 -22.50 17.51 12.31
C GLY A 27 -22.86 17.80 13.76
N GLN A 28 -23.80 17.02 14.32
CA GLN A 28 -24.11 17.11 15.75
C GLN A 28 -22.85 16.86 16.59
N ASN A 29 -22.62 17.77 17.53
CA ASN A 29 -21.57 17.68 18.55
C ASN A 29 -21.96 16.62 19.59
N THR A 30 -21.80 15.36 19.21
CA THR A 30 -21.91 14.22 20.12
C THR A 30 -20.65 14.17 20.97
N ALA A 31 -20.78 13.93 22.27
CA ALA A 31 -19.66 13.70 23.18
C ALA A 31 -18.88 12.42 22.78
N ALA A 32 -18.05 12.52 21.73
CA ALA A 32 -17.21 11.43 21.27
C ALA A 32 -16.07 11.24 22.27
N CYS A 33 -15.85 10.00 22.72
CA CYS A 33 -14.72 9.69 23.56
C CYS A 33 -13.43 9.84 22.74
N ARG A 34 -12.55 10.75 23.19
CA ARG A 34 -11.26 11.03 22.55
C ARG A 34 -10.33 9.84 22.67
N ALA A 35 -9.49 9.58 21.67
CA ALA A 35 -8.42 8.60 21.77
C ALA A 35 -7.39 9.04 22.83
N SER A 36 -6.68 8.08 23.44
CA SER A 36 -5.64 8.36 24.44
C SER A 36 -4.46 9.10 23.83
N ILE A 37 -4.23 8.89 22.54
CA ILE A 37 -3.20 9.55 21.75
C ILE A 37 -3.87 10.20 20.55
N THR A 38 -3.53 11.46 20.31
CA THR A 38 -4.01 12.26 19.18
C THR A 38 -2.88 13.17 18.70
N PRO A 39 -2.86 13.59 17.42
CA PRO A 39 -3.80 13.23 16.35
C PRO A 39 -3.51 11.85 15.74
N LEU A 40 -4.19 11.51 14.62
CA LEU A 40 -4.15 10.20 13.97
C LEU A 40 -2.73 9.67 13.70
N ASP A 41 -1.81 10.52 13.25
CA ASP A 41 -0.42 10.10 12.95
C ASP A 41 0.36 9.65 14.18
N LYS A 42 0.17 10.33 15.32
CA LYS A 42 0.76 9.95 16.62
C LYS A 42 0.15 8.68 17.16
N TRP A 43 -1.16 8.52 17.00
CA TRP A 43 -1.83 7.29 17.36
C TRP A 43 -1.28 6.11 16.54
N PHE A 44 -1.12 6.29 15.23
CA PHE A 44 -0.49 5.31 14.35
C PHE A 44 0.93 4.96 14.81
N GLN A 45 1.80 5.97 14.98
CA GLN A 45 3.19 5.78 15.39
C GLN A 45 3.32 5.02 16.72
N HIS A 46 2.36 5.19 17.62
CA HIS A 46 2.38 4.54 18.92
C HIS A 46 1.90 3.09 18.86
N PHE A 47 0.71 2.85 18.30
CA PHE A 47 0.07 1.54 18.36
C PHE A 47 0.47 0.61 17.22
N ILE A 48 0.95 1.17 16.10
CA ILE A 48 1.18 0.42 14.88
C ILE A 48 2.59 0.75 14.37
N PRO A 49 3.50 -0.24 14.30
CA PRO A 49 4.87 -0.03 13.83
C PRO A 49 4.92 0.09 12.29
N VAL A 50 4.09 0.94 11.69
CA VAL A 50 4.02 1.13 10.23
C VAL A 50 4.71 2.42 9.80
N ASN A 51 5.28 2.38 8.60
CA ASN A 51 5.73 3.57 7.91
C ASN A 51 4.52 4.42 7.50
N LEU A 52 4.38 5.63 8.04
CA LEU A 52 3.28 6.56 7.71
C LEU A 52 3.22 6.90 6.21
N SER A 53 4.34 6.76 5.48
CA SER A 53 4.33 6.85 4.02
C SER A 53 3.33 5.86 3.43
N HIS A 54 3.27 4.63 3.92
CA HIS A 54 2.32 3.64 3.43
C HIS A 54 0.87 4.09 3.65
N ALA A 55 0.55 4.56 4.85
CA ALA A 55 -0.78 5.11 5.18
C ALA A 55 -1.19 6.26 4.25
N ARG A 56 -0.26 7.14 3.91
CA ARG A 56 -0.49 8.25 2.96
C ARG A 56 -0.82 7.78 1.55
N HIS A 57 -0.22 6.68 1.10
CA HIS A 57 -0.50 6.16 -0.24
C HIS A 57 -1.74 5.28 -0.33
N THR A 58 -2.17 4.66 0.77
CA THR A 58 -3.36 3.80 0.79
C THR A 58 -4.66 4.58 0.97
N GLY A 59 -4.59 5.86 1.35
CA GLY A 59 -5.75 6.72 1.61
C GLY A 59 -6.70 6.17 2.68
N VAL A 60 -7.90 6.74 2.73
CA VAL A 60 -9.02 6.27 3.56
C VAL A 60 -10.15 5.80 2.66
N LEU A 61 -10.72 4.64 2.97
CA LEU A 61 -11.84 4.03 2.23
C LEU A 61 -13.16 4.20 2.98
N TYR A 62 -14.26 4.24 2.24
CA TYR A 62 -15.63 4.32 2.76
C TYR A 62 -16.33 2.96 2.68
N ASN A 63 -17.03 2.56 3.76
CA ASN A 63 -17.63 1.23 3.92
C ASN A 63 -16.74 0.06 3.47
N PRO A 64 -15.44 0.03 3.84
CA PRO A 64 -14.55 -0.98 3.32
C PRO A 64 -14.90 -2.34 3.91
N ILE A 65 -15.23 -3.29 3.04
CA ILE A 65 -15.06 -4.71 3.36
C ILE A 65 -13.60 -5.03 3.02
N PHE A 66 -12.85 -5.55 3.99
CA PHE A 66 -11.49 -6.02 3.76
C PHE A 66 -11.40 -7.51 4.12
N ALA A 67 -10.58 -8.23 3.37
CA ALA A 67 -10.17 -9.59 3.69
C ALA A 67 -8.67 -9.58 3.97
N VAL A 68 -8.25 -10.27 5.02
CA VAL A 68 -6.85 -10.36 5.42
C VAL A 68 -6.51 -11.83 5.68
N SER A 69 -5.34 -12.26 5.19
CA SER A 69 -4.89 -13.64 5.39
C SER A 69 -4.37 -13.84 6.82
N ARG A 70 -4.36 -15.09 7.28
CA ARG A 70 -3.78 -15.47 8.57
C ARG A 70 -2.30 -15.07 8.67
N GLU A 71 -1.56 -15.18 7.58
CA GLU A 71 -0.15 -14.85 7.47
C GLU A 71 0.06 -13.35 7.68
N LYS A 72 -0.81 -12.51 7.12
CA LYS A 72 -0.78 -11.05 7.30
C LYS A 72 -1.08 -10.62 8.73
N ILE A 73 -2.06 -11.24 9.37
CA ILE A 73 -2.35 -11.01 10.79
C ILE A 73 -1.12 -11.36 11.65
N ARG A 74 -0.46 -12.47 11.33
CA ARG A 74 0.72 -12.95 12.08
C ARG A 74 1.99 -12.11 11.92
N GLN A 75 1.99 -11.12 11.02
CA GLN A 75 3.14 -10.19 10.89
C GLN A 75 3.26 -9.25 12.09
N TYR A 76 2.19 -9.10 12.88
CA TYR A 76 2.18 -8.29 14.09
C TYR A 76 2.07 -9.17 15.34
N PRO A 77 2.74 -8.80 16.45
CA PRO A 77 2.66 -9.57 17.68
C PRO A 77 1.27 -9.47 18.32
N LYS A 78 0.84 -10.52 19.02
CA LYS A 78 -0.44 -10.56 19.74
C LYS A 78 -0.64 -9.36 20.68
N SER A 79 0.43 -8.95 21.37
CA SER A 79 0.43 -7.82 22.31
C SER A 79 0.02 -6.49 21.66
N MET A 80 0.32 -6.29 20.38
CA MET A 80 -0.14 -5.11 19.64
C MET A 80 -1.66 -5.10 19.50
N TYR A 81 -2.26 -6.25 19.13
CA TYR A 81 -3.71 -6.39 19.02
C TYR A 81 -4.40 -6.23 20.38
N GLU A 82 -3.79 -6.75 21.45
CA GLU A 82 -4.28 -6.56 22.81
C GLU A 82 -4.25 -5.08 23.21
N ALA A 83 -3.17 -4.35 22.91
CA ALA A 83 -3.09 -2.91 23.15
C ALA A 83 -4.14 -2.10 22.36
N LEU A 84 -4.34 -2.44 21.08
CA LEU A 84 -5.38 -1.82 20.24
C LEU A 84 -6.78 -2.09 20.80
N LEU A 85 -7.08 -3.32 21.19
CA LEU A 85 -8.35 -3.69 21.78
C LEU A 85 -8.61 -2.92 23.08
N MET A 86 -7.60 -2.81 23.95
CA MET A 86 -7.70 -2.04 25.19
C MET A 86 -7.98 -0.55 24.92
N GLU A 87 -7.34 0.05 23.91
CA GLU A 87 -7.57 1.46 23.56
C GLU A 87 -9.01 1.70 23.04
N ILE A 88 -9.57 0.77 22.26
CA ILE A 88 -10.97 0.85 21.83
C ILE A 88 -11.91 0.70 23.03
N LEU A 89 -11.67 -0.32 23.87
CA LEU A 89 -12.55 -0.66 24.99
C LEU A 89 -12.52 0.40 26.11
N ARG A 90 -11.45 1.21 26.18
CA ARG A 90 -11.35 2.34 27.13
C ARG A 90 -12.55 3.28 27.06
N CYS A 91 -13.13 3.43 25.86
CA CYS A 91 -14.27 4.31 25.63
C CYS A 91 -15.63 3.59 25.65
N THR A 92 -15.68 2.26 25.50
CA THR A 92 -16.93 1.49 25.60
C THR A 92 -17.35 1.22 27.04
N ALA A 93 -16.42 1.35 27.99
CA ALA A 93 -16.68 1.21 29.43
C ALA A 93 -17.31 2.47 30.06
N LYS A 94 -17.36 3.59 29.34
CA LYS A 94 -18.02 4.83 29.76
C LYS A 94 -19.29 5.01 28.93
N GLU A 95 -20.31 5.62 29.50
CA GLU A 95 -21.68 5.86 28.96
C GLU A 95 -21.75 6.68 27.64
N HIS A 96 -20.70 6.67 26.83
CA HIS A 96 -20.62 7.33 25.55
C HIS A 96 -21.18 6.40 24.47
N GLU A 97 -22.50 6.40 24.35
CA GLU A 97 -23.19 5.83 23.20
C GLU A 97 -22.66 6.48 21.90
N GLY A 98 -21.87 5.71 21.16
CA GLY A 98 -21.92 5.76 19.71
C GLY A 98 -20.69 6.25 18.95
N VAL A 99 -19.67 6.83 19.59
CA VAL A 99 -18.52 7.35 18.81
C VAL A 99 -17.21 7.39 19.62
N ALA A 100 -16.37 6.37 19.47
CA ALA A 100 -15.00 6.39 19.98
C ALA A 100 -14.02 6.78 18.87
N GLU A 101 -13.25 7.85 19.08
CA GLU A 101 -12.23 8.31 18.13
C GLU A 101 -11.19 7.22 17.83
N ALA A 102 -10.81 6.43 18.83
CA ALA A 102 -9.93 5.28 18.68
C ALA A 102 -10.47 4.22 17.70
N GLY A 103 -11.78 3.95 17.74
CA GLY A 103 -12.42 3.04 16.78
C GLY A 103 -12.29 3.58 15.35
N HIS A 104 -12.52 4.88 15.18
CA HIS A 104 -12.37 5.52 13.87
C HIS A 104 -10.90 5.53 13.38
N TYR A 105 -9.93 5.70 14.28
CA TYR A 105 -8.51 5.60 13.93
C TYR A 105 -8.14 4.19 13.46
N LEU A 106 -8.67 3.16 14.14
CA LEU A 106 -8.45 1.77 13.75
C LEU A 106 -9.07 1.42 12.38
N GLU A 107 -10.26 1.91 12.08
CA GLU A 107 -10.87 1.74 10.74
C GLU A 107 -9.96 2.27 9.63
N ARG A 108 -9.27 3.38 9.88
CA ARG A 108 -8.30 3.99 8.95
C ARG A 108 -6.96 3.22 8.89
N ALA A 109 -6.73 2.31 9.82
CA ALA A 109 -5.47 1.57 9.95
C ALA A 109 -5.45 0.23 9.23
N TRP A 110 -6.59 -0.42 9.02
CA TRP A 110 -6.62 -1.79 8.48
C TRP A 110 -5.91 -1.94 7.14
N LYS A 111 -6.18 -1.04 6.20
CA LYS A 111 -5.58 -1.07 4.88
C LYS A 111 -4.04 -0.90 4.96
N PRO A 112 -3.48 0.17 5.55
CA PRO A 112 -2.02 0.30 5.64
C PRO A 112 -1.34 -0.75 6.54
N MET A 113 -2.06 -1.37 7.48
CA MET A 113 -1.52 -2.47 8.28
C MET A 113 -1.36 -3.76 7.47
N PHE A 114 -2.36 -4.12 6.66
CA PHE A 114 -2.44 -5.47 6.09
C PHE A 114 -2.18 -5.53 4.60
N GLU A 115 -2.36 -4.43 3.89
CA GLU A 115 -1.95 -4.33 2.51
C GLU A 115 -0.43 -4.40 2.46
N THR A 116 0.12 -5.29 1.64
CA THR A 116 1.47 -5.01 1.14
C THR A 116 1.35 -3.76 0.32
N TYR A 117 2.10 -2.70 0.65
CA TYR A 117 2.30 -1.57 -0.24
C TYR A 117 2.68 -2.13 -1.60
N ARG A 118 1.69 -2.20 -2.49
CA ARG A 118 1.88 -2.20 -3.91
C ARG A 118 1.76 -0.73 -4.21
N PRO A 119 2.85 0.05 -4.12
CA PRO A 119 2.78 1.35 -4.73
C PRO A 119 2.25 1.12 -6.12
N LEU A 120 1.21 1.87 -6.51
CA LEU A 120 0.65 1.85 -7.85
C LEU A 120 1.76 1.48 -8.82
N ALA A 121 1.70 0.22 -9.25
CA ALA A 121 2.71 -0.38 -10.07
C ALA A 121 2.83 0.55 -11.26
N PHE A 122 3.92 1.32 -11.34
CA PHE A 122 4.17 2.10 -12.54
C PHE A 122 4.22 1.07 -13.65
N LYS A 123 3.22 1.12 -14.53
CA LYS A 123 3.11 0.24 -15.69
C LYS A 123 4.43 0.37 -16.42
N CYS A 124 5.11 -0.76 -16.59
CA CYS A 124 6.43 -0.75 -17.15
C CYS A 124 6.55 -1.71 -18.31
N SER A 125 7.48 -1.38 -19.21
CA SER A 125 7.97 -2.26 -20.26
C SER A 125 9.50 -2.38 -20.23
N GLY A 126 10.20 -1.66 -19.35
CA GLY A 126 11.66 -1.66 -19.25
C GLY A 126 12.19 -1.45 -17.84
N HIS A 127 13.36 -2.02 -17.58
CA HIS A 127 14.16 -1.85 -16.37
C HIS A 127 14.81 -0.47 -16.31
N PHE A 128 15.15 -0.03 -15.10
CA PHE A 128 15.94 1.19 -14.90
C PHE A 128 17.27 1.11 -15.67
N GLY A 129 17.65 2.22 -16.29
CA GLY A 129 18.85 2.34 -17.14
C GLY A 129 18.63 1.98 -18.61
N GLN A 130 17.52 1.31 -18.96
CA GLN A 130 17.13 1.13 -20.36
C GLN A 130 16.64 2.44 -20.99
N LYS A 131 16.48 2.44 -22.32
CA LYS A 131 16.04 3.58 -23.13
C LYS A 131 14.97 3.15 -24.13
N LYS A 132 14.27 4.14 -24.69
CA LYS A 132 13.36 3.91 -25.82
C LYS A 132 14.12 3.22 -26.96
N GLY A 133 13.54 2.15 -27.50
CA GLY A 133 14.17 1.31 -28.52
C GLY A 133 14.94 0.11 -27.98
N ASP A 134 15.20 0.03 -26.67
CA ASP A 134 15.73 -1.20 -26.07
C ASP A 134 14.65 -2.30 -26.03
N PRO A 135 15.05 -3.59 -25.93
CA PRO A 135 14.11 -4.69 -25.79
C PRO A 135 13.24 -4.54 -24.53
N ASN A 136 12.00 -5.01 -24.65
CA ASN A 136 11.09 -5.10 -23.52
C ASN A 136 11.64 -6.00 -22.40
N CYS A 137 11.25 -5.72 -21.17
CA CYS A 137 11.56 -6.59 -20.03
C CYS A 137 10.93 -7.98 -20.19
N CYS A 138 11.29 -8.92 -19.31
CA CYS A 138 10.75 -10.29 -19.33
C CYS A 138 10.96 -11.04 -20.66
N ASN A 139 11.95 -10.62 -21.45
CA ASN A 139 12.27 -11.20 -22.77
C ASN A 139 11.03 -11.30 -23.69
N GLN A 140 10.08 -10.39 -23.51
CA GLN A 140 8.95 -10.25 -24.43
C GLN A 140 9.48 -9.74 -25.77
N THR A 141 8.74 -10.02 -26.85
CA THR A 141 9.10 -9.49 -28.15
C THR A 141 8.92 -7.95 -28.17
N GLY A 142 9.40 -7.29 -29.23
CA GLY A 142 9.28 -5.84 -29.37
C GLY A 142 10.21 -4.99 -28.49
N PHE A 143 9.95 -3.68 -28.51
CA PHE A 143 10.85 -2.67 -27.97
C PHE A 143 10.08 -1.64 -27.13
N ILE A 144 10.79 -1.02 -26.20
CA ILE A 144 10.26 0.05 -25.35
C ILE A 144 9.86 1.22 -26.24
N GLY A 145 8.55 1.46 -26.38
CA GLY A 145 8.01 2.54 -27.20
C GLY A 145 7.99 3.91 -26.52
N LEU A 146 7.87 3.93 -25.18
CA LEU A 146 7.64 5.14 -24.40
C LEU A 146 8.63 5.24 -23.22
N PRO A 147 9.39 6.33 -23.07
CA PRO A 147 10.36 6.45 -21.98
C PRO A 147 9.75 6.40 -20.57
N TRP A 148 8.48 6.79 -20.41
CA TRP A 148 7.81 6.79 -19.10
C TRP A 148 7.40 5.40 -18.61
N THR A 149 7.48 4.37 -19.46
CA THR A 149 7.27 2.96 -19.09
C THR A 149 8.57 2.30 -18.62
N ILE A 150 9.64 3.07 -18.44
CA ILE A 150 10.91 2.63 -17.89
C ILE A 150 10.90 2.85 -16.38
N CYS A 151 11.30 1.83 -15.64
CA CYS A 151 11.38 1.92 -14.20
C CYS A 151 12.40 2.94 -13.70
N LYS A 152 12.12 3.52 -12.54
CA LYS A 152 12.99 4.47 -11.84
C LYS A 152 13.95 3.73 -10.90
N GLU A 153 14.97 4.45 -10.44
CA GLU A 153 16.01 3.91 -9.55
C GLU A 153 15.46 3.36 -8.23
N ASP A 154 14.39 3.94 -7.69
CA ASP A 154 13.75 3.47 -6.45
C ASP A 154 13.04 2.12 -6.63
N ARG A 155 12.76 1.71 -7.87
CA ARG A 155 12.13 0.42 -8.24
C ARG A 155 12.67 -0.11 -9.56
N PRO A 156 13.94 -0.54 -9.60
CA PRO A 156 14.69 -0.62 -10.85
C PRO A 156 14.26 -1.78 -11.75
N THR A 157 13.49 -2.73 -11.23
CA THR A 157 13.15 -3.97 -11.92
C THR A 157 11.74 -3.92 -12.49
N CYS A 158 11.58 -4.06 -13.80
CA CYS A 158 10.29 -4.30 -14.43
C CYS A 158 9.97 -5.80 -14.47
N SER A 159 8.76 -6.20 -14.07
CA SER A 159 8.36 -7.61 -13.99
C SER A 159 6.91 -7.83 -14.45
N GLY A 160 6.62 -9.01 -15.01
CA GLY A 160 5.26 -9.44 -15.34
C GLY A 160 4.67 -8.85 -16.63
N LEU A 161 5.49 -8.23 -17.48
CA LEU A 161 5.03 -7.78 -18.80
C LEU A 161 4.64 -8.99 -19.66
N VAL A 162 3.48 -8.89 -20.31
CA VAL A 162 3.01 -9.83 -21.33
C VAL A 162 2.65 -9.01 -22.55
N GLN A 163 3.46 -9.09 -23.60
CA GLN A 163 3.19 -8.31 -24.79
C GLN A 163 1.78 -8.60 -25.34
N ASP A 164 1.10 -7.53 -25.75
CA ASP A 164 -0.26 -7.55 -26.29
C ASP A 164 -1.36 -8.03 -25.30
N SER A 165 -1.01 -8.30 -24.04
CA SER A 165 -1.94 -8.77 -23.02
C SER A 165 -1.94 -7.93 -21.74
N GLY A 166 -0.78 -7.44 -21.29
CA GLY A 166 -0.71 -6.71 -20.02
C GLY A 166 0.63 -6.02 -19.77
N TRP A 167 0.57 -4.91 -19.03
CA TRP A 167 1.74 -4.14 -18.61
C TRP A 167 2.51 -4.83 -17.49
N GLY A 168 3.83 -4.66 -17.47
CA GLY A 168 4.66 -5.02 -16.33
C GLY A 168 4.48 -4.05 -15.16
N THR A 169 5.12 -4.38 -14.04
CA THR A 169 5.16 -3.59 -12.81
C THR A 169 6.60 -3.32 -12.38
N CYS A 170 6.92 -2.06 -12.08
CA CYS A 170 8.19 -1.73 -11.41
C CYS A 170 8.18 -2.17 -9.96
N ILE A 171 9.12 -3.04 -9.59
CA ILE A 171 9.27 -3.58 -8.23
C ILE A 171 10.55 -3.06 -7.55
N PRO A 172 10.51 -2.84 -6.23
CA PRO A 172 11.69 -2.55 -5.41
C PRO A 172 12.79 -3.62 -5.52
N ALA A 173 14.05 -3.23 -5.29
CA ALA A 173 15.19 -4.15 -5.35
C ALA A 173 15.18 -5.22 -4.24
N ASP A 174 14.65 -4.87 -3.06
CA ASP A 174 14.54 -5.74 -1.88
C ASP A 174 13.43 -6.80 -2.00
N TRP A 175 12.53 -6.68 -2.99
CA TRP A 175 11.55 -7.72 -3.32
C TRP A 175 12.18 -8.95 -4.00
N GLY A 176 13.51 -8.95 -4.17
CA GLY A 176 14.32 -9.94 -4.88
C GLY A 176 14.00 -9.94 -6.37
N TRP A 177 14.96 -10.26 -7.24
CA TRP A 177 14.62 -10.71 -8.59
C TRP A 177 14.20 -12.17 -8.48
N ARG A 178 13.03 -12.55 -9.03
CA ARG A 178 12.69 -13.97 -9.19
C ARG A 178 12.26 -14.22 -10.62
N GLU A 179 12.91 -15.21 -11.24
CA GLU A 179 12.73 -15.62 -12.63
C GLU A 179 11.29 -16.10 -12.92
N ASP A 180 10.54 -16.46 -11.87
CA ASP A 180 9.13 -16.88 -11.90
C ASP A 180 8.12 -15.72 -12.09
N ARG A 181 8.54 -14.46 -11.92
CA ARG A 181 7.64 -13.29 -12.03
C ARG A 181 7.59 -12.66 -13.41
N CYS A 182 8.30 -13.24 -14.38
CA CYS A 182 8.04 -13.04 -15.78
C CYS A 182 7.38 -14.33 -16.29
N PRO A 183 6.22 -14.27 -16.96
CA PRO A 183 5.67 -15.47 -17.57
C PRO A 183 6.73 -16.01 -18.53
N ALA A 184 7.09 -17.28 -18.35
CA ALA A 184 8.04 -17.95 -19.22
C ALA A 184 7.62 -17.69 -20.66
N SER A 185 8.47 -16.99 -21.40
CA SER A 185 8.19 -16.57 -22.76
C SER A 185 7.72 -17.78 -23.55
N ILE A 186 6.50 -17.71 -24.09
CA ILE A 186 6.17 -18.44 -25.30
C ILE A 186 7.30 -18.09 -26.29
N THR A 187 7.99 -19.11 -26.81
CA THR A 187 9.18 -19.08 -27.69
C THR A 187 10.57 -19.31 -27.03
N SER A 188 10.85 -20.61 -26.88
CA SER A 188 12.13 -21.29 -27.10
C SER A 188 13.45 -20.49 -27.11
N GLY A 189 14.26 -20.72 -26.06
CA GLY A 189 15.63 -21.21 -26.15
C GLY A 189 16.65 -20.47 -27.03
N ARG A 190 17.48 -19.61 -26.42
CA ARG A 190 18.95 -19.51 -26.65
C ARG A 190 19.68 -18.42 -25.85
N ALA A 191 18.99 -17.48 -25.21
CA ALA A 191 19.62 -16.29 -24.62
C ALA A 191 20.13 -16.41 -23.16
N ALA A 192 19.91 -17.54 -22.48
CA ALA A 192 20.30 -17.75 -21.07
C ALA A 192 21.82 -17.73 -20.79
N ARG A 193 22.66 -17.46 -21.80
CA ARG A 193 24.13 -17.48 -21.68
C ARG A 193 24.80 -16.11 -21.51
N HIS A 194 24.08 -15.00 -21.61
CA HIS A 194 24.71 -13.66 -21.46
C HIS A 194 24.63 -13.07 -20.05
N ALA A 195 23.60 -13.40 -19.26
CA ALA A 195 23.47 -12.86 -17.90
C ALA A 195 24.47 -13.44 -16.88
N ARG A 196 25.08 -14.61 -17.14
CA ARG A 196 26.10 -15.19 -16.25
C ARG A 196 27.45 -14.47 -16.28
N ARG A 197 27.70 -13.56 -17.25
CA ARG A 197 28.99 -12.87 -17.37
C ARG A 197 29.10 -11.55 -16.59
N LEU A 198 28.00 -11.03 -16.03
CA LEU A 198 28.01 -9.77 -15.29
C LEU A 198 28.05 -9.93 -13.76
N GLY A 199 28.07 -11.17 -13.26
CA GLY A 199 28.18 -11.49 -11.82
C GLY A 199 29.49 -12.20 -11.44
N ALA A 200 30.50 -12.18 -12.30
CA ALA A 200 31.81 -12.76 -12.03
C ALA A 200 32.90 -11.73 -12.27
N THR A 201 33.01 -10.78 -11.35
CA THR A 201 34.24 -10.04 -10.99
C THR A 201 34.15 -9.66 -9.53
#